data_AF-A0A256W7V4-F1
#
_entry.id   AF-A0A256W7V4-F1
#
_cell.length_a   1.000
_cell.length_b   1.000
_cell.length_c   1.000
_cell.angle_alpha   90.00
_cell.angle_beta   90.00
_cell.angle_gamma   90.00
#
_symmetry.space_group_name_H-M   'P 1'
#
loop_
_entity.id
_entity.type
_entity.pdbx_description
1 polymer ?
#
loop_
_entity_poly.entity_id
_entity_poly.type
_entity_poly.pdbx_seq_one_letter_code
_entity_poly.pdbx_strand_id
1 'polypeptide(L)' 'MLTLFPAFAANGQNTRINLDLKSTPLSEVLQKIEEQCNYTFVYNASSIDVSQKVTVNYNNNTLTEVLSGIGKRHSYGY' A
#
# COMPACT_ATOMS: atom_id res chain seq x y z
N MET A 1 17.37 19.95 28.95
CA MET A 1 17.50 19.49 27.55
C MET A 1 16.44 18.43 27.32
N LEU A 2 15.38 18.76 26.57
CA LEU A 2 14.27 17.85 26.31
C LEU A 2 14.62 17.05 25.05
N THR A 3 14.91 15.76 25.18
CA THR A 3 15.14 14.89 24.03
C THR A 3 13.78 14.50 23.45
N LEU A 4 13.29 15.28 22.49
CA LEU A 4 12.25 14.81 21.57
C LEU A 4 12.88 13.73 20.69
N PHE A 5 12.44 12.49 20.84
CA PHE A 5 12.66 11.48 19.82
C PHE A 5 11.85 11.93 18.59
N PRO A 6 12.46 12.27 17.44
CA PRO A 6 11.70 12.42 16.22
C PRO A 6 11.07 11.06 15.93
N ALA A 7 9.74 10.98 16.04
CA ALA A 7 8.99 9.81 15.66
C ALA A 7 9.12 9.62 14.14
N PHE A 8 10.19 8.95 13.71
CA PHE A 8 10.29 8.35 12.38
C PHE A 8 9.32 7.15 12.29
N ALA A 9 8.02 7.37 12.51
CA ALA A 9 6.98 6.35 12.33
C ALA A 9 5.54 6.91 12.27
N ALA A 10 5.31 8.22 12.35
CA ALA A 10 3.94 8.74 12.46
C ALA A 10 3.30 9.21 11.13
N ASN A 11 4.06 9.32 10.04
CA ASN A 11 3.57 9.99 8.83
C ASN A 11 2.82 9.06 7.85
N GLY A 12 2.95 7.74 7.99
CA GLY A 12 2.23 6.77 7.15
C GLY A 12 0.72 6.70 7.43
N GLN A 13 0.30 6.99 8.67
CA GLN A 13 -1.11 6.91 9.07
C GLN A 13 -2.00 7.99 8.44
N ASN A 14 -1.44 9.16 8.16
CA ASN A 14 -2.15 10.27 7.52
C ASN A 14 -1.88 10.41 6.01
N THR A 15 -1.06 9.54 5.42
CA THR A 15 -0.81 9.61 3.98
C THR A 15 -2.10 9.26 3.25
N ARG A 16 -2.63 10.23 2.49
CA ARG A 16 -3.81 10.05 1.65
C ARG A 16 -3.36 9.55 0.30
N ILE A 17 -3.88 8.40 -0.05
CA ILE A 17 -3.59 7.70 -1.29
C ILE A 17 -4.81 7.85 -2.20
N ASN A 18 -4.56 8.24 -3.44
CA ASN A 18 -5.58 8.29 -4.48
C ASN A 18 -5.11 7.45 -5.67
N LEU A 19 -5.79 6.34 -5.92
CA LEU A 19 -5.49 5.42 -7.01
C LEU A 19 -6.79 5.05 -7.73
N ASP A 20 -6.82 5.27 -9.04
CA ASP A 20 -7.82 4.70 -9.94
C ASP A 20 -7.07 3.92 -11.01
N LEU A 21 -6.91 2.63 -10.78
CA LEU A 21 -6.17 1.73 -11.67
C LEU A 21 -7.06 0.55 -12.01
N LYS A 22 -7.22 0.29 -13.31
CA LYS A 22 -8.10 -0.76 -13.84
C LYS A 22 -7.28 -1.74 -14.64
N SER A 23 -7.41 -3.02 -14.31
CA SER A 23 -6.68 -4.10 -15.01
C SER A 23 -5.15 -3.87 -15.02
N THR A 24 -4.63 -3.35 -13.91
CA THR A 24 -3.23 -2.96 -13.77
C THR A 24 -2.47 -4.02 -12.96
N PRO A 25 -1.23 -4.37 -13.33
CA PRO A 25 -0.41 -5.31 -12.55
C PRO A 25 -0.29 -4.86 -11.09
N LEU A 26 -0.37 -5.80 -10.15
CA LEU A 26 -0.21 -5.50 -8.72
C LEU A 26 1.14 -4.83 -8.42
N SER A 27 2.21 -5.19 -9.14
CA SER A 27 3.51 -4.51 -9.04
C SER A 27 3.42 -3.01 -9.32
N GLU A 28 2.71 -2.62 -10.37
CA GLU A 28 2.52 -1.22 -10.75
C GLU A 28 1.61 -0.50 -9.77
N VAL A 29 0.58 -1.16 -9.24
CA VAL A 29 -0.26 -0.64 -8.16
C VAL A 29 0.57 -0.33 -6.91
N LEU A 30 1.44 -1.26 -6.49
CA LEU A 30 2.33 -1.07 -5.35
C LEU A 30 3.31 0.07 -5.59
N GLN A 31 3.94 0.12 -6.76
CA GLN A 31 4.84 1.22 -7.15
C GLN A 31 4.13 2.58 -7.08
N LYS A 32 2.90 2.68 -7.58
CA LYS A 32 2.10 3.91 -7.51
C LYS A 32 1.77 4.34 -6.07
N ILE A 33 1.67 3.39 -5.16
CA ILE A 33 1.52 3.66 -3.73
C ILE A 33 2.86 4.17 -3.16
N GLU A 34 4.00 3.55 -3.49
CA GLU A 34 5.35 4.03 -3.08
C GLU A 34 5.70 5.42 -3.63
N GLU A 35 5.16 5.81 -4.79
CA GLU A 35 5.31 7.17 -5.31
C GLU A 35 4.56 8.21 -4.46
N GLN A 36 3.45 7.81 -3.83
CA GLN A 36 2.59 8.70 -3.03
C GLN A 36 2.90 8.66 -1.52
N CYS A 37 3.45 7.55 -1.05
CA CYS A 37 3.90 7.38 0.32
C CYS A 37 5.37 7.04 0.33
N ASN A 38 6.14 7.64 1.24
CA ASN A 38 7.59 7.42 1.33
C ASN A 38 7.94 6.04 1.94
N TYR A 39 7.29 4.98 1.45
CA TYR A 39 7.30 3.59 1.90
C TYR A 39 7.80 2.70 0.76
N THR A 40 8.42 1.56 1.10
CA THR A 40 8.91 0.59 0.12
C THR A 40 8.33 -0.78 0.45
N PHE A 41 7.65 -1.40 -0.52
CA PHE A 41 7.08 -2.73 -0.41
C PHE A 41 8.10 -3.78 -0.84
N VAL A 42 8.42 -4.66 0.10
CA VAL A 42 9.23 -5.85 -0.18
C VAL A 42 8.31 -7.06 -0.24
N TYR A 43 8.26 -7.72 -1.38
CA TYR A 43 7.48 -8.93 -1.61
C TYR A 43 8.35 -10.00 -2.25
N ASN A 44 8.03 -11.27 -1.97
CA ASN A 44 8.70 -12.39 -2.60
C ASN A 44 7.88 -12.82 -3.84
N ALA A 45 8.49 -12.74 -5.03
CA ALA A 45 7.85 -13.13 -6.29
C ALA A 45 7.43 -14.62 -6.32
N SER A 46 8.05 -15.47 -5.49
CA SER A 46 7.67 -16.88 -5.35
C SER A 46 6.45 -17.10 -4.45
N SER A 47 6.04 -16.10 -3.68
CA SER A 47 4.92 -16.19 -2.72
C SER A 47 3.72 -15.32 -3.12
N ILE A 48 3.95 -14.22 -3.84
CA ILE A 48 2.91 -13.33 -4.36
C ILE A 48 3.15 -13.13 -5.86
N ASP A 49 2.15 -13.48 -6.66
CA ASP A 49 2.15 -13.16 -8.09
C ASP A 49 1.83 -11.68 -8.29
N VAL A 50 2.85 -10.84 -8.45
CA VAL A 50 2.66 -9.39 -8.70
C VAL A 50 2.28 -9.05 -10.14
N SER A 51 2.30 -10.03 -11.06
CA SER A 51 1.86 -9.84 -12.44
C SER A 51 0.34 -9.88 -12.58
N GLN A 52 -0.35 -10.36 -11.55
CA GLN A 52 -1.81 -10.41 -11.52
C GLN A 52 -2.41 -9.01 -11.73
N LYS A 53 -3.37 -8.92 -12.66
CA LYS A 53 -4.08 -7.68 -12.93
C LYS A 53 -5.16 -7.48 -11.88
N VAL A 54 -5.06 -6.37 -11.14
CA VAL A 54 -6.07 -5.97 -10.18
C VAL A 54 -6.70 -4.66 -10.61
N THR A 55 -7.94 -4.45 -10.17
CA THR A 55 -8.62 -3.16 -10.29
C THR A 55 -8.78 -2.63 -8.89
N VAL A 56 -8.24 -1.44 -8.65
CA VAL A 56 -8.29 -0.74 -7.37
C VAL A 56 -8.85 0.66 -7.59
N ASN A 57 -9.75 1.06 -6.72
CA ASN A 57 -10.30 2.40 -6.68
C ASN A 57 -10.26 2.86 -5.22
N TYR A 58 -9.28 3.70 -4.94
CA TYR A 58 -9.06 4.31 -3.63
C TYR A 58 -9.12 5.81 -3.81
N ASN A 59 -10.05 6.45 -3.10
CA ASN A 59 -10.24 7.88 -3.15
C ASN A 59 -10.06 8.45 -1.75
N ASN A 60 -8.97 9.19 -1.54
CA ASN A 60 -8.63 9.78 -0.25
C ASN A 60 -8.54 8.75 0.90
N ASN A 61 -8.12 7.53 0.59
CA ASN A 61 -7.94 6.48 1.58
C ASN A 61 -6.59 6.60 2.29
N THR A 62 -6.53 6.16 3.53
CA THR A 62 -5.27 6.05 4.25
C THR A 62 -4.44 4.89 3.69
N LEU A 63 -3.10 4.99 3.79
CA LEU A 63 -2.21 3.89 3.42
C LEU A 63 -2.61 2.57 4.08
N THR A 64 -3.02 2.59 5.35
CA THR A 64 -3.49 1.42 6.10
C THR A 64 -4.72 0.76 5.47
N GLU A 65 -5.69 1.56 5.01
CA GLU A 65 -6.90 1.05 4.34
C GLU A 65 -6.57 0.43 2.99
N VAL A 66 -5.70 1.08 2.21
CA VAL A 66 -5.23 0.59 0.92
C VAL A 66 -4.50 -0.75 1.09
N LEU A 67 -3.58 -0.84 2.06
CA LEU A 67 -2.85 -2.08 2.35
C LEU A 67 -3.75 -3.18 2.89
N SER A 68 -4.72 -2.83 3.75
CA SER A 68 -5.72 -3.79 4.21
C SER A 68 -6.59 -4.30 3.08
N GLY A 69 -6.95 -3.45 2.12
CA GLY A 69 -7.74 -3.84 0.94
C GLY A 69 -6.96 -4.78 0.01
N ILE A 70 -5.68 -4.50 -0.22
CA ILE A 70 -4.79 -5.37 -1.01
C ILE A 70 -4.55 -6.71 -0.28
N GLY A 71 -4.27 -6.67 1.02
CA GLY A 71 -3.99 -7.84 1.85
C GLY A 71 -5.20 -8.76 2.07
N LYS A 72 -6.41 -8.19 2.26
CA LYS A 72 -7.64 -8.98 2.44
C LYS A 72 -7.99 -9.83 1.22
N ARG A 73 -7.60 -9.44 0.01
CA ARG A 73 -7.78 -10.30 -1.18
C ARG A 73 -6.99 -11.60 -1.11
N HIS A 74 -5.98 -11.69 -0.23
CA HIS A 74 -5.19 -12.89 0.00
C HIS A 74 -5.58 -13.68 1.27
N SER A 75 -6.58 -13.20 2.04
CA SER A 75 -7.06 -13.84 3.26
C SER A 75 -8.56 -14.11 3.14
N TYR A 76 -8.91 -15.11 2.33
CA TYR A 76 -10.22 -15.75 2.44
C TYR A 76 -10.12 -16.87 3.47
N GLY A 77 -10.95 -16.77 4.51
CA GLY A 77 -11.53 -17.91 5.22
C GLY A 77 -10.86 -18.34 6.53
N TYR A 78 -11.40 -17.83 7.63
CA TYR A 78 -11.77 -18.66 8.78
C TYR A 78 -13.21 -18.34 9.16
#